data_AF-A0A0C2HVM6-F1
#
_entry.id   AF-A0A0C2HVM6-F1
#
_cell.length_a   1.000
_cell.length_b   1.000
_cell.length_c   1.000
_cell.angle_alpha   90.00
_cell.angle_beta   90.00
_cell.angle_gamma   90.00
#
_symmetry.space_group_name_H-M   'P 1'
#
loop_
_entity.id
_entity.type
_entity.pdbx_description
1 polymer ?
#
loop_
_entity_poly.entity_id
_entity_poly.type
_entity_poly.pdbx_seq_one_letter_code
_entity_poly.pdbx_strand_id
1 'polypeptide(L)'
;MAEKTLTVAFYRRSFKHDEWRKAWDEQQLAAFFAHCTQELASLGFALRQVEDGSVTMDIKGYGDLLNSVRIRCPQQGIGNMCLGHIIGRSANLNLVEDIERGINRVAFAPETIEPEGSDKVVCHNCGCGC
;
A
#
# COMPACT_ATOMS: atom_id res chain seq x y z
N MET A 1 25.00 1.36 9.94
CA MET A 1 23.55 1.22 10.22
C MET A 1 23.00 0.23 9.21
N ALA A 2 22.21 -0.76 9.64
CA ALA A 2 21.60 -1.70 8.70
C ALA A 2 20.53 -0.96 7.88
N GLU A 3 20.62 -1.05 6.56
CA GLU A 3 19.62 -0.49 5.63
C GLU A 3 18.25 -1.10 5.93
N LYS A 4 17.23 -0.25 6.07
CA LYS A 4 15.85 -0.71 6.29
C LYS A 4 15.21 -1.01 4.95
N THR A 5 14.64 -2.19 4.76
CA THR A 5 13.96 -2.52 3.50
C THR A 5 12.46 -2.27 3.63
N LEU A 6 11.93 -1.37 2.80
CA LEU A 6 10.49 -1.14 2.66
C LEU A 6 10.04 -1.76 1.35
N THR A 7 9.13 -2.73 1.43
CA THR A 7 8.61 -3.44 0.25
C THR A 7 7.15 -3.09 0.05
N VAL A 8 6.81 -2.60 -1.14
CA VAL A 8 5.43 -2.49 -1.62
C VAL A 8 5.15 -3.69 -2.50
N ALA A 9 4.24 -4.55 -2.05
CA ALA A 9 3.84 -5.75 -2.75
C ALA A 9 2.44 -5.59 -3.35
N PHE A 10 2.27 -6.06 -4.57
CA PHE A 10 1.06 -5.93 -5.35
C PHE A 10 0.47 -7.32 -5.57
N TYR A 11 -0.66 -7.62 -4.95
CA TYR A 11 -1.37 -8.88 -5.20
C TYR A 11 -1.98 -8.88 -6.61
N ARG A 12 -2.24 -10.05 -7.18
CA ARG A 12 -2.98 -10.09 -8.46
C ARG A 12 -4.37 -9.47 -8.27
N ARG A 13 -4.78 -8.67 -9.25
CA ARG A 13 -6.06 -7.94 -9.24
C ARG A 13 -6.96 -8.42 -10.37
N SER A 14 -8.16 -8.82 -10.02
CA SER A 14 -9.26 -9.15 -10.95
C SER A 14 -10.30 -8.02 -10.85
N PHE A 15 -10.25 -7.09 -11.80
CA PHE A 15 -11.13 -5.92 -11.79
C PHE A 15 -12.53 -6.27 -12.29
N LYS A 16 -13.56 -5.97 -11.48
CA LYS A 16 -14.96 -6.12 -11.88
C LYS A 16 -15.54 -4.88 -12.55
N HIS A 17 -14.93 -3.72 -12.32
CA HIS A 17 -15.31 -2.44 -12.90
C HIS A 17 -14.08 -1.73 -13.49
N ASP A 18 -14.22 -1.16 -14.68
CA ASP A 18 -13.12 -0.50 -15.40
C ASP A 18 -12.63 0.79 -14.73
N GLU A 19 -13.47 1.44 -13.91
CA GLU A 19 -13.08 2.64 -13.17
C GLU A 19 -11.87 2.40 -12.26
N TRP A 20 -11.83 1.24 -11.58
CA TRP A 20 -10.73 0.87 -10.70
C TRP A 20 -9.49 0.41 -11.47
N ARG A 21 -9.69 -0.11 -12.69
CA ARG A 21 -8.58 -0.37 -13.61
C ARG A 21 -7.93 0.93 -14.08
N LYS A 22 -8.70 2.01 -14.25
CA LYS A 22 -8.16 3.34 -14.62
C LYS A 22 -7.42 4.02 -13.46
N ALA A 23 -7.84 3.76 -12.22
CA ALA A 23 -7.09 4.21 -11.04
C ALA A 23 -5.71 3.52 -10.92
N TRP A 24 -5.49 2.43 -11.66
CA TRP A 24 -4.22 1.72 -11.78
C TRP A 24 -3.47 2.20 -13.03
N ASP A 25 -2.72 3.30 -12.89
CA ASP A 25 -1.83 3.81 -13.94
C ASP A 25 -0.40 3.31 -13.71
N GLU A 26 0.00 2.29 -14.48
CA GLU A 26 1.33 1.68 -14.39
C GLU A 26 2.46 2.67 -14.70
N GLN A 27 2.25 3.60 -15.62
CA GLN A 27 3.27 4.58 -15.99
C GLN A 27 3.45 5.61 -14.88
N GLN A 28 2.34 6.08 -14.30
CA GLN A 28 2.38 7.01 -13.17
C GLN A 28 3.02 6.36 -11.94
N LEU A 29 2.66 5.11 -11.63
CA LEU A 29 3.25 4.34 -10.54
C LEU A 29 4.76 4.15 -10.74
N ALA A 30 5.18 3.74 -11.94
CA ALA A 30 6.60 3.55 -12.24
C ALA A 30 7.41 4.83 -12.05
N ALA A 31 6.90 5.97 -12.54
CA ALA A 31 7.54 7.28 -12.36
C ALA A 31 7.62 7.68 -10.88
N PHE A 32 6.53 7.51 -10.14
CA PHE A 32 6.47 7.75 -8.71
C PHE A 32 7.50 6.93 -7.94
N PHE A 33 7.56 5.62 -8.17
CA PHE A 33 8.50 4.75 -7.46
C PHE A 33 9.96 5.05 -7.80
N ALA A 34 10.27 5.42 -9.05
CA ALA A 34 11.61 5.82 -9.43
C ALA A 34 12.08 7.06 -8.63
N HIS A 35 11.18 8.02 -8.44
CA HIS A 35 11.43 9.21 -7.63
C HIS A 35 11.59 8.85 -6.14
N CYS A 36 10.58 8.18 -5.54
CA CYS A 36 10.62 7.86 -4.11
C CYS A 36 11.77 6.93 -3.72
N THR A 37 12.22 6.05 -4.61
CA THR A 37 13.39 5.20 -4.34
C THR A 37 14.64 6.04 -4.10
N GLN A 38 14.84 7.13 -4.85
CA GLN A 38 15.99 8.01 -4.69
C GLN A 38 15.92 8.79 -3.38
N GLU A 39 14.74 9.32 -3.04
CA GLU A 39 14.54 10.08 -1.81
C GLU A 39 14.76 9.21 -0.57
N LEU A 40 14.12 8.03 -0.52
CA LEU A 40 14.21 7.11 0.62
C LEU A 40 15.60 6.52 0.80
N ALA A 41 16.35 6.31 -0.29
CA ALA A 41 17.74 5.85 -0.21
C ALA A 41 18.61 6.82 0.59
N SER A 42 18.41 8.13 0.41
CA SER A 42 19.13 9.17 1.18
C SER A 42 18.80 9.16 2.68
N LEU A 43 17.64 8.58 3.03
CA LEU A 43 17.12 8.46 4.40
C LEU A 43 17.39 7.08 5.02
N GLY A 44 18.16 6.22 4.34
CA GLY A 44 18.57 4.90 4.84
C GLY A 44 17.54 3.78 4.60
N PHE A 45 16.61 3.98 3.66
CA PHE A 45 15.63 2.99 3.25
C PHE A 45 15.86 2.49 1.83
N ALA A 46 15.82 1.17 1.63
CA ALA A 46 15.71 0.57 0.31
C ALA A 46 14.24 0.28 -0.01
N LEU A 47 13.68 1.03 -0.96
CA LEU A 47 12.33 0.79 -1.49
C LEU A 47 12.37 -0.35 -2.52
N ARG A 48 11.48 -1.33 -2.37
CA ARG A 48 11.31 -2.44 -3.32
C ARG A 48 9.86 -2.56 -3.75
N GLN A 49 9.65 -2.86 -5.03
CA GLN A 49 8.35 -3.21 -5.58
C GLN A 49 8.34 -4.69 -5.94
N VAL A 50 7.26 -5.40 -5.64
CA VAL A 50 7.10 -6.80 -6.02
C VAL A 50 5.67 -7.06 -6.48
N GLU A 51 5.52 -7.79 -7.58
CA GLU A 51 4.26 -8.45 -7.91
C GLU A 51 4.20 -9.77 -7.15
N ASP A 52 3.17 -9.96 -6.34
CA ASP A 52 2.97 -11.13 -5.52
C ASP A 52 1.77 -11.93 -6.05
N GLY A 53 2.09 -12.96 -6.84
CA GLY A 53 1.11 -13.82 -7.48
C GLY A 53 0.47 -14.88 -6.57
N SER A 54 0.80 -14.90 -5.27
CA SER A 54 0.29 -15.91 -4.33
C SER A 54 -1.21 -15.77 -4.05
N VAL A 55 -1.75 -14.55 -4.17
CA VAL A 55 -3.15 -14.23 -3.93
C VAL A 55 -3.70 -13.44 -5.12
N THR A 56 -4.93 -13.74 -5.51
CA THR A 56 -5.71 -12.93 -6.46
C THR A 56 -6.91 -12.34 -5.75
N MET A 57 -7.08 -11.03 -5.83
CA MET A 57 -8.18 -10.29 -5.22
C MET A 57 -9.15 -9.79 -6.28
N ASP A 58 -10.44 -9.98 -6.02
CA ASP A 58 -11.50 -9.34 -6.80
C ASP A 58 -11.66 -7.89 -6.35
N ILE A 59 -11.49 -6.95 -7.29
CA ILE A 59 -11.57 -5.52 -7.02
C ILE A 59 -12.95 -5.02 -7.42
N LYS A 60 -13.80 -4.80 -6.40
CA LYS A 60 -15.19 -4.30 -6.56
C LYS A 60 -15.29 -2.82 -6.23
N GLY A 61 -14.42 -2.32 -5.35
CA GLY A 61 -14.32 -0.92 -4.98
C GLY A 61 -12.88 -0.47 -4.74
N TYR A 62 -12.70 0.82 -4.49
CA TYR A 62 -11.40 1.38 -4.15
C TYR A 62 -10.79 0.80 -2.87
N GLY A 63 -11.63 0.42 -1.89
CA GLY A 63 -11.16 -0.27 -0.69
C GLY A 63 -10.47 -1.60 -1.00
N ASP A 64 -11.00 -2.38 -1.95
CA ASP A 64 -10.36 -3.62 -2.40
C ASP A 64 -9.04 -3.33 -3.12
N LEU A 65 -9.00 -2.24 -3.91
CA LEU A 65 -7.77 -1.79 -4.58
C LEU A 65 -6.68 -1.47 -3.55
N LEU A 66 -6.99 -0.70 -2.51
CA LEU A 66 -6.08 -0.43 -1.40
C LEU A 66 -5.65 -1.72 -0.67
N ASN A 67 -6.57 -2.66 -0.47
CA ASN A 67 -6.27 -3.93 0.20
C ASN A 67 -5.35 -4.85 -0.63
N SER A 68 -5.37 -4.72 -1.95
CA SER A 68 -4.48 -5.45 -2.87
C SER A 68 -3.03 -4.95 -2.86
N VAL A 69 -2.77 -3.79 -2.27
CA VAL A 69 -1.42 -3.26 -2.04
C VAL A 69 -1.01 -3.58 -0.60
N ARG A 70 0.12 -4.26 -0.43
CA ARG A 70 0.70 -4.55 0.87
C ARG A 70 1.99 -3.76 1.08
N ILE A 71 2.22 -3.31 2.31
CA ILE A 71 3.52 -2.75 2.72
C ILE A 71 4.14 -3.66 3.78
N ARG A 72 5.45 -3.91 3.59
CA ARG A 72 6.27 -4.74 4.46
C ARG A 72 7.50 -3.94 4.86
N CYS A 73 7.75 -3.81 6.15
CA CYS A 73 9.00 -3.28 6.70
C CYS A 73 9.24 -3.92 8.08
N PRO A 74 9.75 -5.17 8.12
CA PRO A 74 9.94 -5.90 9.38
C PRO A 74 10.83 -5.16 10.38
N GLN A 75 11.80 -4.38 9.89
CA GLN A 75 12.68 -3.53 10.70
C GLN A 75 11.93 -2.41 11.43
N GLN A 76 10.67 -2.14 11.07
CA GLN A 76 9.77 -1.18 11.73
C GLN A 76 8.56 -1.87 12.38
N GLY A 77 8.60 -3.20 12.52
CA GLY A 77 7.48 -3.98 13.09
C GLY A 77 6.30 -4.16 12.14
N ILE A 78 6.45 -3.83 10.86
CA ILE A 78 5.41 -3.95 9.84
C ILE A 78 5.64 -5.23 9.03
N GLY A 79 4.84 -6.27 9.31
CA GLY A 79 4.97 -7.59 8.68
C GLY A 79 4.50 -7.59 7.22
N ASN A 80 3.19 -7.60 7.00
CA ASN A 80 2.60 -7.59 5.66
C ASN A 80 1.24 -6.92 5.70
N MET A 81 1.13 -5.61 5.89
CA MET A 81 -0.16 -4.92 6.11
C MET A 81 -0.76 -4.38 4.81
N CYS A 82 -2.09 -4.31 4.69
CA CYS A 82 -2.70 -3.62 3.55
C CYS A 82 -2.52 -2.12 3.67
N LEU A 83 -2.45 -1.46 2.52
CA LEU A 83 -2.40 -0.01 2.45
C LEU A 83 -3.59 0.64 3.16
N GLY A 84 -4.80 0.13 2.92
CA GLY A 84 -6.03 0.61 3.58
C GLY A 84 -5.98 0.57 5.11
N HIS A 85 -5.28 -0.40 5.70
CA HIS A 85 -5.05 -0.44 7.15
C HIS A 85 -4.08 0.65 7.62
N ILE A 86 -3.03 0.91 6.85
CA ILE A 86 -1.99 1.89 7.19
C ILE A 86 -2.54 3.32 7.10
N ILE A 87 -3.29 3.63 6.04
CA ILE A 87 -3.72 5.02 5.75
C ILE A 87 -5.17 5.32 6.12
N GLY A 88 -5.96 4.28 6.42
CA GLY A 88 -7.41 4.40 6.58
C GLY A 88 -8.12 4.70 5.26
N ARG A 89 -9.03 5.68 5.26
CA ARG A 89 -9.79 6.09 4.09
C ARG A 89 -8.94 6.94 3.13
N SER A 90 -9.08 6.69 1.84
CA SER A 90 -8.57 7.59 0.79
C SER A 90 -9.51 8.78 0.60
N ALA A 91 -8.94 9.98 0.57
CA ALA A 91 -9.70 11.21 0.37
C ALA A 91 -10.02 11.46 -1.11
N ASN A 92 -9.06 11.16 -1.99
CA ASN A 92 -9.10 11.54 -3.40
C ASN A 92 -9.21 10.36 -4.36
N LEU A 93 -9.24 9.11 -3.84
CA LEU A 93 -9.21 7.89 -4.64
C LEU A 93 -8.01 7.85 -5.62
N ASN A 94 -6.88 8.40 -5.16
CA ASN A 94 -5.64 8.49 -5.92
C ASN A 94 -4.61 7.49 -5.36
N LEU A 95 -4.33 6.45 -6.14
CA LEU A 95 -3.52 5.33 -5.68
C LEU A 95 -2.07 5.73 -5.39
N VAL A 96 -1.50 6.65 -6.17
CA VAL A 96 -0.13 7.14 -5.98
C VAL A 96 -0.03 7.91 -4.67
N GLU A 97 -0.95 8.85 -4.44
CA GLU A 97 -1.02 9.61 -3.18
C GLU A 97 -1.18 8.68 -1.98
N ASP A 98 -2.04 7.67 -2.10
CA ASP A 98 -2.30 6.73 -1.02
C ASP A 98 -1.09 5.85 -0.72
N ILE A 99 -0.38 5.36 -1.75
CA ILE A 99 0.87 4.60 -1.59
C ILE A 99 1.94 5.48 -0.92
N GLU A 100 2.08 6.73 -1.35
CA GLU A 100 3.01 7.69 -0.75
C GLU A 100 2.73 7.89 0.74
N ARG A 101 1.46 8.13 1.10
CA ARG A 101 1.03 8.24 2.51
C ARG A 101 1.38 6.99 3.30
N GLY A 102 1.17 5.80 2.71
CA GLY A 102 1.50 4.53 3.34
C GLY A 102 3.00 4.34 3.57
N ILE A 103 3.81 4.62 2.55
CA ILE A 103 5.27 4.57 2.61
C ILE A 103 5.78 5.53 3.68
N ASN A 104 5.34 6.78 3.67
CA ASN A 104 5.79 7.80 4.62
C ASN A 104 5.42 7.43 6.06
N ARG A 105 4.21 6.92 6.29
CA ARG A 105 3.79 6.49 7.63
C ARG A 105 4.62 5.32 8.14
N VAL A 106 4.92 4.33 7.30
CA VAL A 106 5.77 3.19 7.66
C VAL A 106 7.22 3.61 7.90
N ALA A 107 7.74 4.54 7.11
CA ALA A 107 9.14 4.99 7.20
C ALA A 107 9.39 5.92 8.39
N PHE A 108 8.43 6.80 8.72
CA PHE A 108 8.67 7.94 9.64
C PHE A 108 7.77 7.99 10.86
N ALA A 109 6.65 7.26 10.87
CA ALA A 109 5.71 7.22 12.00
C ALA A 109 5.06 5.83 12.19
N PRO A 110 5.82 4.72 12.16
CA PRO A 110 5.25 3.36 12.20
C PRO A 110 4.47 3.08 13.50
N GLU A 111 4.80 3.74 14.60
CA GLU A 111 4.11 3.64 15.88
C GLU A 111 2.66 4.17 15.84
N THR A 112 2.32 4.94 14.81
CA THR A 112 0.95 5.45 14.59
C THR A 112 0.07 4.46 13.82
N ILE A 113 0.61 3.32 13.39
CA ILE A 113 -0.10 2.27 12.67
C ILE A 113 -0.59 1.25 13.71
N GLU A 114 -1.90 0.97 13.71
CA GLU A 114 -2.47 -0.05 14.60
C GLU A 114 -1.80 -1.42 14.33
N PRO A 115 -1.43 -2.23 15.34
CA PRO A 115 -0.79 -3.53 15.13
C PRO A 115 -1.64 -4.53 14.34
N GLU A 116 -0.97 -5.48 13.69
CA GLU A 116 -1.61 -6.59 12.98
C GLU A 116 -2.38 -7.48 13.97
N GLY A 117 -3.66 -7.76 13.71
CA GLY A 117 -4.49 -8.59 14.59
C GLY A 117 -5.24 -7.86 15.72
N SER A 118 -5.21 -6.52 15.75
CA SER A 118 -6.22 -5.73 16.48
C SER A 118 -7.62 -6.17 16.01
N ASP A 119 -8.45 -6.67 16.92
CA ASP A 119 -9.79 -7.29 16.74
C ASP A 119 -10.87 -6.37 16.11
N LYS A 120 -10.55 -5.62 15.06
CA LYS A 120 -11.57 -5.07 14.17
C LYS A 120 -11.89 -6.16 13.15
N VAL A 121 -12.96 -6.89 13.47
CA VAL A 121 -13.89 -7.56 12.56
C VAL A 121 -13.61 -7.08 11.14
N VAL A 122 -12.98 -7.94 10.33
CA VAL A 122 -12.87 -7.93 8.87
C VAL A 122 -12.96 -6.54 8.24
N CYS A 123 -11.87 -6.08 7.59
CA CYS A 123 -11.84 -4.89 6.73
C CYS A 123 -12.79 -5.01 5.51
N HIS A 124 -14.08 -5.22 5.74
CA HIS A 124 -15.20 -5.17 4.81
C HIS A 124 -15.82 -3.77 4.76
N ASN A 125 -15.19 -2.77 5.39
CA ASN A 125 -15.75 -1.42 5.49
C ASN A 125 -14.72 -0.32 5.22
N CYS A 126 -13.84 -0.53 4.23
CA CYS A 126 -13.02 0.54 3.62
C CYS A 126 -13.85 1.54 2.78
N GLY A 127 -15.09 1.84 3.21
CA GLY A 127 -15.79 3.08 2.90
C GLY A 127 -15.90 3.42 1.42
N CYS A 128 -16.19 2.44 0.56
CA CYS A 128 -16.53 2.67 -0.85
C CYS A 128 -17.83 3.47 -1.04
N GLY A 129 -18.56 3.80 0.05
CA GLY A 129 -19.84 4.46 -0.03
C GLY A 129 -20.91 3.53 -0.59
N CYS A 130 -22.05 3.52 0.09
CA CYS A 130 -23.31 3.07 -0.47
C CYS A 130 -23.72 3.95 -1.65
#